data_AF-A0A212C7L4-F1
#
_entry.id   AF-A0A212C7L4-F1
#
_cell.length_a   1.000
_cell.length_b   1.000
_cell.length_c   1.000
_cell.angle_alpha   90.00
_cell.angle_beta   90.00
_cell.angle_gamma   90.00
#
_symmetry.space_group_name_H-M   'P 1'
#
loop_
_entity.id
_entity.type
_entity.pdbx_description
1 polymer ?
#
loop_
_entity_poly.entity_id
_entity_poly.type
_entity_poly.pdbx_seq_one_letter_code
_entity_poly.pdbx_strand_id
1 'polypeptide(L)'
;AGDDNLMQEVNQNLAEEAGLNITHICLPAESGEDEIIDEILKINEDTRVHGLALQIAETSFSNKILNALKPEKDVDGLTDVNLGKLVRGDAHECFISPVARAVIELLEKSGIMLL
;
A
#
# COMPACT_ATOMS: atom_id res chain seq x y z
N ALA A 1 13.21 -10.97 5.11
CA ALA A 1 12.97 -12.02 6.14
C ALA A 1 13.20 -11.52 7.57
N GLY A 2 14.25 -10.77 7.89
CA GLY A 2 14.44 -10.16 9.22
C GLY A 2 13.85 -8.74 9.37
N ASP A 3 13.90 -7.93 8.32
CA ASP A 3 13.52 -6.51 8.37
C ASP A 3 12.02 -6.25 8.12
N ASP A 4 11.36 -7.10 7.33
CA ASP A 4 9.96 -6.87 6.89
C ASP A 4 8.95 -6.88 8.05
N ASN A 5 9.21 -7.72 9.06
CA ASN A 5 8.37 -7.82 10.26
C ASN A 5 8.48 -6.59 11.17
N LEU A 6 9.67 -5.95 11.20
CA LEU A 6 9.91 -4.81 12.08
C LEU A 6 9.14 -3.58 11.59
N MET A 7 9.16 -3.34 10.28
CA MET A 7 8.45 -2.21 9.67
C MET A 7 6.93 -2.36 9.81
N GLN A 8 6.46 -3.60 9.74
CA GLN A 8 5.06 -3.93 9.94
C GLN A 8 4.60 -3.62 11.38
N GLU A 9 5.37 -4.04 12.38
CA GLU A 9 5.08 -3.80 13.79
C GLU A 9 5.04 -2.29 14.09
N VAL A 10 5.98 -1.52 13.54
CA VAL A 10 5.98 -0.06 13.65
C VAL A 10 4.71 0.55 13.05
N ASN A 11 4.33 0.14 11.84
CA ASN A 11 3.12 0.65 11.20
C ASN A 11 1.84 0.31 11.98
N GLN A 12 1.79 -0.88 12.58
CA GLN A 12 0.66 -1.28 13.43
C GLN A 12 0.54 -0.39 14.67
N ASN A 13 1.63 -0.19 15.40
CA ASN A 13 1.65 0.66 16.59
C ASN A 13 1.22 2.11 16.25
N LEU A 14 1.76 2.68 15.16
CA LEU A 14 1.42 4.04 14.73
C LEU A 14 -0.06 4.17 14.33
N ALA A 15 -0.61 3.17 13.65
CA ALA A 15 -2.01 3.20 13.26
C ALA A 15 -2.95 3.00 14.46
N GLU A 16 -2.56 2.20 15.46
CA GLU A 16 -3.28 2.12 16.74
C GLU A 16 -3.25 3.45 17.51
N GLU A 17 -2.08 4.11 17.58
CA GLU A 17 -1.94 5.45 18.19
C GLU A 17 -2.79 6.51 17.47
N ALA A 18 -2.94 6.38 16.15
CA ALA A 18 -3.82 7.23 15.34
C ALA A 18 -5.32 6.89 15.49
N GLY A 19 -5.67 5.84 16.24
CA GLY A 19 -7.05 5.41 16.46
C GLY A 19 -7.65 4.64 15.27
N LEU A 20 -6.82 4.06 14.40
CA LEU A 20 -7.25 3.22 13.29
C LEU A 20 -7.56 1.80 13.79
N ASN A 21 -8.62 1.21 13.24
CA ASN A 21 -8.88 -0.22 13.43
C ASN A 21 -8.06 -1.00 12.40
N ILE A 22 -7.14 -1.84 12.89
CA ILE A 22 -6.23 -2.62 12.04
C ILE A 22 -6.61 -4.08 12.10
N THR A 23 -6.61 -4.75 10.95
CA THR A 23 -6.70 -6.20 10.86
C THR A 23 -5.51 -6.70 10.06
N HIS A 24 -4.81 -7.69 10.61
CA HIS A 24 -3.68 -8.31 9.96
C HIS A 24 -4.10 -9.68 9.39
N ILE A 25 -3.86 -9.87 8.10
CA ILE A 25 -4.14 -11.12 7.38
C ILE A 25 -2.80 -11.66 6.89
N CYS A 26 -2.33 -12.74 7.52
CA CYS A 26 -1.17 -13.50 7.04
C CYS A 26 -1.63 -14.64 6.15
N LEU A 27 -1.18 -14.66 4.91
CA LEU A 27 -1.26 -15.85 4.06
C LEU A 27 -0.02 -16.74 4.28
N PRO A 28 -0.13 -18.06 4.09
CA PRO A 28 1.02 -18.96 4.08
C PRO A 28 2.10 -18.52 3.07
N ALA A 29 3.36 -18.84 3.34
CA ALA A 29 4.48 -18.43 2.49
C ALA A 29 4.45 -19.13 1.11
N GLU A 30 3.82 -20.29 1.05
CA GLU A 30 3.60 -21.11 -0.13
C GLU A 30 2.37 -20.67 -0.95
N SER A 31 1.64 -19.64 -0.51
CA SER A 31 0.43 -19.21 -1.20
C SER A 31 0.70 -18.73 -2.61
N GLY A 32 -0.13 -19.21 -3.54
CA GLY A 32 -0.04 -18.87 -4.95
C GLY A 32 -0.64 -17.51 -5.27
N GLU A 33 -0.37 -17.01 -6.49
CA GLU A 33 -0.93 -15.76 -7.01
C GLU A 33 -2.47 -15.70 -6.88
N ASP A 34 -3.16 -16.78 -7.24
CA ASP A 34 -4.63 -16.83 -7.21
C ASP A 34 -5.20 -16.75 -5.78
N GLU A 35 -4.54 -17.39 -4.79
CA GLU A 35 -4.96 -17.34 -3.39
C GLU A 35 -4.81 -15.93 -2.81
N ILE A 36 -3.73 -15.23 -3.18
CA ILE A 36 -3.50 -13.84 -2.79
C ILE A 36 -4.57 -12.93 -3.40
N ILE A 37 -4.86 -13.11 -4.69
CA ILE A 37 -5.89 -12.34 -5.40
C ILE A 37 -7.27 -12.58 -4.79
N ASP A 38 -7.63 -13.83 -4.48
CA ASP A 38 -8.90 -14.17 -3.86
C ASP A 38 -9.09 -13.47 -2.52
N GLU A 39 -8.04 -13.35 -1.70
CA GLU A 39 -8.11 -12.63 -0.43
C GLU A 39 -8.28 -11.12 -0.64
N ILE A 40 -7.55 -10.53 -1.58
CA ILE A 40 -7.71 -9.12 -1.97
C ILE A 40 -9.15 -8.83 -2.42
N LEU A 41 -9.74 -9.73 -3.21
CA LEU A 41 -11.12 -9.58 -3.69
C LEU A 41 -12.13 -9.60 -2.54
N LYS A 42 -11.93 -10.42 -1.49
CA LYS A 42 -12.78 -10.38 -0.29
C LYS A 42 -12.65 -9.04 0.43
N ILE A 43 -11.43 -8.53 0.59
CA ILE A 43 -11.15 -7.24 1.23
C ILE A 43 -11.77 -6.08 0.46
N ASN A 44 -11.75 -6.13 -0.87
CA ASN A 44 -12.36 -5.13 -1.74
C ASN A 44 -13.88 -4.97 -1.50
N GLU A 45 -14.57 -6.04 -1.12
CA GLU A 45 -16.01 -6.04 -0.86
C GLU A 45 -16.36 -5.73 0.61
N ASP A 46 -15.41 -5.82 1.54
CA ASP A 46 -15.65 -5.45 2.93
C ASP A 46 -15.76 -3.92 3.08
N THR A 47 -16.98 -3.42 3.24
CA THR A 47 -17.29 -1.99 3.46
C THR A 47 -16.70 -1.41 4.74
N ARG A 48 -16.25 -2.24 5.68
CA ARG A 48 -15.59 -1.81 6.93
C ARG A 48 -14.09 -1.51 6.73
N VAL A 49 -13.51 -1.99 5.62
CA VAL A 49 -12.10 -1.79 5.29
C VAL A 49 -11.96 -0.65 4.30
N HIS A 50 -11.27 0.41 4.72
CA HIS A 50 -11.08 1.64 3.93
C HIS A 50 -9.79 1.64 3.11
N GLY A 51 -8.82 0.82 3.48
CA GLY A 51 -7.51 0.75 2.84
C GLY A 51 -6.81 -0.57 3.14
N LEU A 52 -5.94 -0.99 2.23
CA LEU A 52 -5.11 -2.17 2.33
C LEU A 52 -3.66 -1.80 2.03
N ALA A 53 -2.78 -1.99 3.03
CA ALA A 53 -1.34 -1.97 2.81
C ALA A 53 -0.87 -3.38 2.44
N LEU A 54 -0.21 -3.53 1.29
CA LEU A 54 0.21 -4.83 0.76
C LEU A 54 1.69 -5.08 1.06
N GLN A 55 1.97 -6.06 1.93
CA GLN A 55 3.31 -6.61 2.10
C GLN A 55 3.45 -7.92 1.32
N ILE A 56 4.04 -7.83 0.13
CA ILE A 56 4.23 -8.98 -0.75
C ILE A 56 5.74 -9.23 -0.88
N ALA A 57 6.14 -10.50 -0.76
CA ALA A 57 7.51 -10.90 -1.03
C ALA A 57 7.89 -10.58 -2.48
N GLU A 58 9.13 -10.19 -2.75
CA GLU A 58 9.60 -9.85 -4.11
C GLU A 58 9.30 -10.96 -5.13
N THR A 59 9.38 -12.23 -4.71
CA THR A 59 9.11 -13.40 -5.56
C THR A 59 7.64 -13.55 -5.96
N SER A 60 6.72 -12.96 -5.19
CA SER A 60 5.28 -13.02 -5.41
C SER A 60 4.74 -11.69 -5.96
N PHE A 61 5.61 -10.72 -6.23
CA PHE A 61 5.22 -9.42 -6.75
C PHE A 61 4.77 -9.55 -8.22
N SER A 62 3.51 -9.25 -8.50
CA SER A 62 2.98 -9.26 -9.87
C SER A 62 1.95 -8.15 -10.09
N ASN A 63 1.91 -7.62 -11.32
CA ASN A 63 0.91 -6.60 -11.69
C ASN A 63 -0.52 -7.10 -11.53
N LYS A 64 -0.77 -8.41 -11.61
CA LYS A 64 -2.10 -8.97 -11.40
C LYS A 64 -2.54 -8.85 -9.95
N ILE A 65 -1.63 -9.15 -9.00
CA ILE A 65 -1.92 -9.00 -7.57
C ILE A 65 -2.18 -7.54 -7.23
N LEU A 66 -1.30 -6.63 -7.70
CA LEU A 66 -1.47 -5.20 -7.44
C LEU A 66 -2.80 -4.68 -7.99
N ASN A 67 -3.10 -4.98 -9.25
CA ASN A 67 -4.32 -4.49 -9.90
C ASN A 67 -5.59 -5.27 -9.51
N ALA A 68 -5.48 -6.31 -8.67
CA ALA A 68 -6.65 -6.91 -8.04
C ALA A 68 -7.23 -5.99 -6.94
N LEU A 69 -6.40 -5.13 -6.33
CA LEU A 69 -6.84 -4.18 -5.31
C LEU A 69 -7.63 -3.03 -5.97
N LYS A 70 -8.78 -2.66 -5.37
CA LYS A 70 -9.53 -1.48 -5.79
C LYS A 70 -8.67 -0.22 -5.57
N PRO A 71 -8.52 0.68 -6.57
CA PRO A 71 -7.69 1.88 -6.44
C PRO A 71 -8.08 2.78 -5.26
N GLU A 72 -9.34 2.76 -4.84
CA GLU A 72 -9.84 3.53 -3.70
C GLU A 72 -9.39 2.98 -2.34
N LYS A 73 -8.87 1.74 -2.29
CA LYS A 73 -8.31 1.09 -1.09
C LYS A 73 -6.79 0.91 -1.16
N ASP A 74 -6.15 1.34 -2.23
CA ASP A 74 -4.70 1.20 -2.47
C ASP A 74 -3.91 2.31 -1.76
N VAL A 75 -3.67 2.14 -0.47
CA VAL A 75 -2.99 3.16 0.36
C VAL A 75 -1.51 3.34 0.00
N ASP A 76 -0.92 2.34 -0.65
CA ASP A 76 0.48 2.37 -1.11
C ASP A 76 0.63 3.00 -2.51
N GLY A 77 -0.47 3.26 -3.22
CA GLY A 77 -0.48 3.87 -4.55
C GLY A 77 0.20 3.01 -5.62
N LEU A 78 0.12 1.69 -5.51
CA LEU A 78 0.83 0.72 -6.35
C LEU A 78 0.02 0.23 -7.55
N THR A 79 -1.31 0.41 -7.55
CA THR A 79 -2.15 0.04 -8.69
C THR A 79 -1.78 0.88 -9.93
N ASP A 80 -1.92 0.31 -11.12
CA ASP A 80 -1.63 1.04 -12.37
C ASP A 80 -2.54 2.26 -12.52
N VAL A 81 -3.75 2.22 -11.94
CA VAL A 81 -4.67 3.36 -11.91
C VAL A 81 -4.11 4.51 -11.08
N ASN A 82 -3.67 4.26 -9.84
CA ASN A 82 -3.11 5.30 -8.99
C ASN A 82 -1.77 5.81 -9.53
N LEU A 83 -0.89 4.90 -9.96
CA LEU A 83 0.39 5.27 -10.57
C LEU A 83 0.18 6.07 -11.87
N GLY A 84 -0.77 5.66 -12.71
CA GLY A 84 -1.09 6.35 -13.95
C GLY A 84 -1.64 7.77 -13.71
N LYS A 85 -2.50 7.97 -12.70
CA LYS A 85 -2.96 9.29 -12.28
C LYS A 85 -1.79 10.16 -11.79
N LEU A 86 -0.92 9.61 -10.95
CA LEU A 86 0.27 10.30 -10.46
C LEU A 86 1.17 10.77 -11.60
N VAL A 87 1.48 9.89 -12.56
CA VAL A 87 2.34 10.21 -13.71
C VAL A 87 1.74 11.30 -14.61
N ARG A 88 0.41 11.38 -14.72
CA ARG A 88 -0.26 12.45 -15.47
C ARG A 88 -0.28 13.81 -14.75
N GLY A 89 0.12 13.86 -13.48
CA GLY A 89 0.01 15.04 -12.64
C GLY A 89 -1.31 15.17 -11.89
N ASP A 90 -2.17 14.13 -11.94
CA ASP A 90 -3.46 14.08 -11.24
C ASP A 90 -3.28 13.65 -9.77
N ALA A 91 -2.22 14.12 -9.10
CA ALA A 91 -1.79 13.68 -7.78
C ALA A 91 -2.82 13.92 -6.66
N HIS A 92 -3.85 14.74 -6.92
CA HIS A 92 -4.94 15.02 -6.01
C HIS A 92 -6.10 14.00 -6.12
N GLU A 93 -6.08 13.13 -7.14
CA GLU A 93 -7.13 12.13 -7.41
C GLU A 93 -6.66 10.69 -7.19
N CYS A 94 -5.48 10.50 -6.61
CA CYS A 94 -4.87 9.18 -6.37
C CYS A 94 -4.20 9.08 -5.01
N PHE A 95 -3.96 7.85 -4.59
CA PHE A 95 -2.99 7.58 -3.55
C PHE A 95 -1.57 7.68 -4.12
N ILE A 96 -0.66 8.15 -3.28
CA ILE A 96 0.76 8.30 -3.60
C ILE A 96 1.50 7.46 -2.59
N SER A 97 2.50 6.70 -3.06
CA SER A 97 3.39 5.94 -2.18
C SER A 97 3.85 6.78 -0.99
N PRO A 98 3.60 6.33 0.25
CA PRO A 98 4.03 7.04 1.45
C PRO A 98 5.53 7.30 1.48
N VAL A 99 6.33 6.38 0.91
CA VAL A 99 7.79 6.53 0.80
C VAL A 99 8.15 7.66 -0.15
N ALA A 100 7.56 7.69 -1.35
CA ALA A 100 7.79 8.77 -2.30
C ALA A 100 7.36 10.13 -1.72
N ARG A 101 6.21 10.17 -1.03
CA ARG A 101 5.72 11.37 -0.35
C ARG A 101 6.68 11.83 0.75
N ALA A 102 7.20 10.91 1.56
CA ALA A 102 8.16 11.23 2.61
C ALA A 102 9.47 11.82 2.05
N VAL A 103 9.98 11.27 0.94
CA VAL A 103 11.18 11.82 0.26
C VAL A 103 10.93 13.24 -0.21
N ILE A 104 9.79 13.51 -0.86
CA ILE A 104 9.40 14.85 -1.30
C ILE A 104 9.33 15.81 -0.10
N GLU A 105 8.65 15.42 0.98
CA GLU A 105 8.50 16.24 2.18
C GLU A 105 9.86 16.54 2.85
N LEU A 106 10.78 15.57 2.87
CA LEU A 106 12.13 15.77 3.39
C LEU A 106 12.95 16.75 2.54
N LEU A 107 12.84 16.67 1.22
CA LEU A 107 13.51 17.61 0.30
C LEU A 107 12.99 19.03 0.48
N GLU A 108 11.66 19.20 0.56
CA GLU A 108 11.02 20.50 0.81
C GLU A 108 11.46 21.09 2.15
N LYS A 109 11.45 20.30 3.23
CA LYS A 109 11.92 20.75 4.56
C LYS A 109 13.41 21.08 4.59
N SER A 110 14.20 20.50 3.69
CA SER A 110 15.63 20.81 3.54
C SER A 110 15.88 22.07 2.70
N GLY A 111 14.84 22.75 2.24
CA GLY A 111 14.95 23.95 1.41
C GLY A 111 15.32 23.67 -0.05
N ILE A 112 15.23 22.41 -0.49
CA ILE A 112 15.42 22.04 -1.88
C ILE A 112 14.09 22.28 -2.60
N MET A 113 14.07 23.27 -3.49
CA MET A 113 12.89 23.55 -4.32
C MET A 113 12.76 22.46 -5.39
N LEU A 114 11.69 21.68 -5.32
CA LEU A 114 11.30 20.77 -6.39
C LEU A 114 10.66 21.62 -7.50
N LEU A 115 11.15 21.46 -8.72
CA LEU A 115 10.76 22.23 -9.91
C LEU A 115 9.30 22.00 -10.30
#